data_AF-A0AAV0X7V2-F1
#
_entry.id   AF-A0AAV0X7V2-F1
#
_cell.length_a   1.000
_cell.length_b   1.000
_cell.length_c   1.000
_cell.angle_alpha   90.00
_cell.angle_beta   90.00
_cell.angle_gamma   90.00
#
_symmetry.space_group_name_H-M   'P 1'
#
loop_
_entity.id
_entity.type
_entity.pdbx_description
1 polymer ?
#
loop_
_entity_poly.entity_id
_entity_poly.type
_entity_poly.pdbx_seq_one_letter_code
_entity_poly.pdbx_strand_id
1 'polypeptide(L)'
;MNHQVHKDDRKTLYLLFRVISEASTHELAMASFNSAIGLTSTSSNVINGNNIPLKYPKWIQYVSKYWDRKEIWCMASRNASTHGHHTNNFSEVNVRLFKDIVLSRNKAYNAVALVDFVCTSIEEYYQKRLRNFVNGSNYTARYLYEDQLSKASHIHKEDIEELSDNVILFKIKSENQNLYNEVDGSVGFCTCPKVKMGGFCKHQASVYHHFLQAMPNLPPISVDARYSLAKLAFG
;
A
#
# COMPACT_ATOMS: atom_id res chain seq x y z
N MET A 1 -2.50 -15.35 -24.88
CA MET A 1 -3.56 -16.35 -24.59
C MET A 1 -4.90 -15.65 -24.57
N ASN A 2 -5.84 -16.05 -25.43
CA ASN A 2 -7.17 -15.45 -25.49
C ASN A 2 -8.04 -16.09 -24.39
N HIS A 3 -8.41 -15.32 -23.38
CA HIS A 3 -9.03 -15.82 -22.15
C HIS A 3 -10.51 -16.20 -22.32
N GLN A 4 -11.08 -16.11 -23.54
CA GLN A 4 -12.44 -16.56 -23.92
C GLN A 4 -13.61 -15.95 -23.12
N VAL A 5 -13.35 -15.03 -22.19
CA VAL A 5 -14.38 -14.30 -21.43
C VAL A 5 -15.03 -13.22 -22.31
N HIS A 6 -16.36 -13.28 -22.41
CA HIS A 6 -17.16 -12.29 -23.13
C HIS A 6 -16.98 -10.88 -22.54
N LYS A 7 -16.95 -9.83 -23.37
CA LYS A 7 -16.64 -8.46 -22.90
C LYS A 7 -17.59 -7.99 -21.79
N ASP A 8 -18.87 -8.31 -21.91
CA ASP A 8 -19.91 -7.87 -20.98
C ASP A 8 -19.77 -8.52 -19.59
N ASP A 9 -19.25 -9.75 -19.54
CA ASP A 9 -19.10 -10.50 -18.28
C ASP A 9 -17.81 -10.12 -17.53
N ARG A 10 -16.83 -9.50 -18.19
CA ARG A 10 -15.52 -9.16 -17.59
C ARG A 10 -15.66 -8.23 -16.39
N LYS A 11 -16.52 -7.22 -16.49
CA LYS A 11 -16.74 -6.25 -15.41
C LYS A 11 -17.31 -6.95 -14.18
N THR A 12 -18.26 -7.86 -14.37
CA THR A 12 -18.88 -8.65 -13.29
C THR A 12 -17.85 -9.54 -12.60
N LEU A 13 -17.08 -10.32 -13.37
CA LEU A 13 -16.04 -11.19 -12.80
C LEU A 13 -14.98 -10.39 -12.04
N TYR A 14 -14.56 -9.25 -12.58
CA TYR A 14 -13.65 -8.33 -11.89
C TYR A 14 -14.23 -7.82 -10.57
N LEU A 15 -15.49 -7.38 -10.56
CA LEU A 15 -16.15 -6.90 -9.35
C LEU A 15 -16.27 -8.00 -8.29
N LEU A 16 -16.64 -9.22 -8.69
CA LEU A 16 -16.70 -10.37 -7.78
C LEU A 16 -15.34 -10.62 -7.12
N PHE A 17 -14.25 -10.62 -7.89
CA PHE A 17 -12.91 -10.79 -7.33
C PHE A 17 -12.47 -9.61 -6.46
N ARG A 18 -12.84 -8.39 -6.84
CA ARG A 18 -12.55 -7.18 -6.06
C ARG A 18 -13.17 -7.25 -4.66
N VAL A 19 -14.42 -7.71 -4.55
CA VAL A 19 -15.11 -7.88 -3.26
C VAL A 19 -14.38 -8.88 -2.36
N ILE A 20 -13.84 -9.97 -2.92
CA ILE A 20 -12.98 -10.90 -2.16
C ILE A 20 -11.72 -10.18 -1.64
N SER A 21 -11.09 -9.40 -2.51
CA SER A 21 -9.83 -8.71 -2.17
C SER A 21 -10.02 -7.65 -1.09
N GLU A 22 -11.15 -6.92 -1.10
CA GLU A 22 -11.44 -5.80 -0.19
C GLU A 22 -12.17 -6.22 1.09
N ALA A 23 -12.47 -7.51 1.26
CA ALA A 23 -13.16 -8.03 2.44
C ALA A 23 -12.38 -7.72 3.74
N SER A 24 -13.08 -7.23 4.76
CA SER A 24 -12.50 -6.84 6.05
C SER A 24 -12.32 -7.99 7.03
N THR A 25 -13.10 -9.06 6.89
CA THR A 25 -13.05 -10.25 7.76
C THR A 25 -12.92 -11.52 6.95
N HIS A 26 -12.36 -12.56 7.55
CA HIS A 26 -12.17 -13.86 6.89
C HIS A 26 -13.51 -14.49 6.46
N GLU A 27 -14.56 -14.31 7.26
CA GLU A 27 -15.91 -14.79 6.95
C GLU A 27 -16.49 -14.11 5.70
N LEU A 28 -16.37 -12.77 5.61
CA LEU A 28 -16.80 -12.01 4.44
C LEU A 28 -16.00 -12.40 3.20
N ALA A 29 -14.69 -12.63 3.36
CA ALA A 29 -13.83 -13.07 2.27
C ALA A 29 -14.26 -14.45 1.74
N MET A 30 -14.55 -15.40 2.64
CA MET A 30 -15.03 -16.74 2.28
C MET A 30 -16.41 -16.70 1.60
N ALA A 31 -17.36 -15.91 2.12
CA ALA A 31 -18.67 -15.73 1.49
C ALA A 31 -18.56 -15.12 0.08
N SER A 32 -17.65 -14.17 -0.08
CA SER A 32 -17.36 -13.53 -1.37
C SER A 32 -16.69 -14.50 -2.34
N PHE A 33 -15.78 -15.35 -1.85
CA PHE A 33 -15.16 -16.40 -2.65
C PHE A 33 -16.21 -17.40 -3.17
N ASN A 34 -17.09 -17.90 -2.30
CA ASN A 34 -18.18 -18.79 -2.69
C ASN A 34 -19.10 -18.17 -3.75
N SER A 35 -19.36 -16.87 -3.64
CA SER A 35 -20.10 -16.12 -4.66
C SER A 35 -19.31 -16.01 -5.98
N ALA A 36 -18.00 -15.78 -5.93
CA ALA A 36 -17.17 -15.63 -7.12
C ALA A 36 -16.93 -16.92 -7.92
N ILE A 37 -17.04 -18.08 -7.27
CA ILE A 37 -17.00 -19.40 -7.95
C ILE A 37 -18.39 -19.95 -8.28
N GLY A 38 -19.46 -19.23 -7.90
CA GLY A 38 -20.85 -19.59 -8.22
C GLY A 38 -21.48 -20.63 -7.29
N LEU A 39 -20.87 -20.94 -6.14
CA LEU A 39 -21.47 -21.81 -5.11
C LEU A 39 -22.65 -21.15 -4.39
N THR A 40 -22.63 -19.82 -4.25
CA THR A 40 -23.71 -19.04 -3.65
C THR A 40 -24.28 -18.08 -4.68
N SER A 41 -25.58 -18.14 -4.93
CA SER A 41 -26.26 -17.21 -5.84
C SER A 41 -26.51 -15.89 -5.12
N THR A 42 -25.98 -14.81 -5.66
CA THR A 42 -26.19 -13.44 -5.19
C THR A 42 -26.60 -12.53 -6.34
N SER A 43 -27.18 -11.38 -6.04
CA SER A 43 -27.50 -10.36 -7.05
C SER A 43 -26.27 -9.88 -7.83
N SER A 44 -25.06 -10.10 -7.32
CA SER A 44 -23.80 -9.69 -7.95
C SER A 44 -23.25 -10.71 -8.96
N ASN A 45 -23.57 -12.00 -8.83
CA ASN A 45 -23.09 -13.04 -9.76
C ASN A 45 -24.18 -13.62 -10.67
N VAL A 46 -25.47 -13.39 -10.37
CA VAL A 46 -26.59 -13.75 -11.24
C VAL A 46 -27.07 -12.51 -11.99
N ILE A 47 -26.87 -12.51 -13.31
CA ILE A 47 -27.35 -11.45 -14.21
C ILE A 47 -28.35 -12.08 -15.17
N ASN A 48 -29.56 -11.53 -15.23
CA ASN A 48 -30.66 -12.02 -16.08
C ASN A 48 -30.94 -13.52 -15.87
N GLY A 49 -30.93 -13.98 -14.61
CA GLY A 49 -31.15 -15.38 -14.24
C GLY A 49 -29.97 -16.33 -14.50
N ASN A 50 -28.86 -15.84 -15.06
CA ASN A 50 -27.67 -16.64 -15.35
C ASN A 50 -26.54 -16.37 -14.34
N ASN A 51 -26.04 -17.43 -13.72
CA ASN A 51 -24.85 -17.37 -12.87
C ASN A 51 -23.60 -17.23 -13.76
N ILE A 52 -22.99 -16.03 -13.75
CA ILE A 52 -21.90 -15.66 -14.66
C ILE A 52 -20.62 -16.49 -14.42
N PRO A 53 -20.14 -16.69 -13.18
CA PRO A 53 -19.00 -17.57 -12.91
C PRO A 53 -19.11 -18.97 -13.52
N LEU A 54 -20.28 -19.60 -13.46
CA LEU A 54 -20.49 -20.97 -13.95
C LEU A 54 -20.34 -21.10 -15.48
N LYS A 55 -20.47 -20.01 -16.23
CA LYS A 55 -20.18 -19.99 -17.68
C LYS A 55 -18.70 -20.21 -18.00
N TYR A 56 -17.81 -19.98 -17.04
CA TYR A 56 -16.37 -19.92 -17.27
C TYR A 56 -15.60 -20.88 -16.33
N PRO A 57 -15.45 -22.17 -16.67
CA PRO A 57 -14.72 -23.13 -15.84
C PRO A 57 -13.27 -22.72 -15.54
N LYS A 58 -12.60 -22.08 -16.51
CA LYS A 58 -11.23 -21.55 -16.37
C LYS A 58 -11.15 -20.42 -15.32
N TRP A 59 -12.21 -19.63 -15.17
CA TRP A 59 -12.28 -18.60 -14.14
C TRP A 59 -12.35 -19.24 -12.75
N ILE A 60 -13.22 -20.23 -12.57
CA ILE A 60 -13.37 -20.94 -11.29
C ILE A 60 -12.03 -21.56 -10.89
N GLN A 61 -11.38 -22.29 -11.81
CA GLN A 61 -10.07 -22.88 -11.55
C GLN A 61 -9.01 -21.83 -11.18
N TYR A 62 -9.01 -20.68 -11.86
CA TYR A 62 -8.09 -19.59 -11.58
C TYR A 62 -8.32 -19.02 -10.17
N VAL A 63 -9.56 -18.68 -9.83
CA VAL A 63 -9.91 -18.08 -8.54
C VAL A 63 -9.66 -19.07 -7.39
N SER A 64 -10.01 -20.35 -7.55
CA SER A 64 -9.72 -21.39 -6.55
C SER A 64 -8.22 -21.53 -6.30
N LYS A 65 -7.41 -21.64 -7.37
CA LYS A 65 -5.94 -21.72 -7.22
C LYS A 65 -5.34 -20.48 -6.58
N TYR A 66 -5.93 -19.31 -6.83
CA TYR A 66 -5.44 -18.05 -6.26
C TYR A 66 -5.85 -17.87 -4.80
N TRP A 67 -6.99 -18.45 -4.41
CA TRP A 67 -7.49 -18.49 -3.04
C TRP A 67 -6.60 -19.29 -2.09
N ASP A 68 -5.90 -20.31 -2.60
CA ASP A 68 -4.89 -21.07 -1.83
C ASP A 68 -3.77 -20.18 -1.26
N ARG A 69 -3.59 -18.97 -1.81
CA ARG A 69 -2.58 -17.98 -1.38
C ARG A 69 -3.20 -16.67 -0.90
N LYS A 70 -4.45 -16.72 -0.42
CA LYS A 70 -5.23 -15.55 0.04
C LYS A 70 -4.50 -14.71 1.08
N GLU A 71 -3.61 -15.31 1.87
CA GLU A 71 -2.80 -14.67 2.90
C GLU A 71 -1.91 -13.55 2.34
N ILE A 72 -1.53 -13.64 1.06
CA ILE A 72 -0.62 -12.70 0.42
C ILE A 72 -1.34 -11.43 -0.05
N TRP A 73 -2.63 -11.53 -0.42
CA TRP A 73 -3.31 -10.47 -1.17
C TRP A 73 -4.65 -10.03 -0.57
N CYS A 74 -5.37 -10.92 0.11
CA CYS A 74 -6.68 -10.61 0.69
C CYS A 74 -6.52 -9.68 1.90
N MET A 75 -7.27 -8.58 1.93
CA MET A 75 -7.22 -7.61 3.04
C MET A 75 -7.54 -8.26 4.39
N ALA A 76 -8.46 -9.23 4.43
CA ALA A 76 -8.85 -9.94 5.64
C ALA A 76 -7.72 -10.75 6.30
N SER A 77 -6.67 -11.10 5.54
CA SER A 77 -5.53 -11.89 6.02
C SER A 77 -4.27 -11.05 6.23
N ARG A 78 -4.33 -9.73 6.03
CA ARG A 78 -3.18 -8.84 6.22
C ARG A 78 -2.87 -8.67 7.70
N ASN A 79 -1.58 -8.66 8.00
CA ASN A 79 -1.03 -8.29 9.30
C ASN A 79 -0.41 -6.88 9.24
N ALA A 80 0.03 -6.35 10.38
CA ALA A 80 0.67 -5.04 10.45
C ALA A 80 1.91 -4.92 9.53
N SER A 81 2.60 -6.03 9.23
CA SER A 81 3.76 -6.08 8.34
C SER A 81 3.43 -6.00 6.84
N THR A 82 2.19 -6.30 6.43
CA THR A 82 1.74 -6.29 5.01
C THR A 82 0.79 -5.11 4.71
N HIS A 83 0.75 -4.17 5.64
CA HIS A 83 -0.20 -3.08 5.66
C HIS A 83 0.07 -2.06 4.52
N GLY A 84 -0.96 -1.71 3.74
CA GLY A 84 -0.92 -0.57 2.78
C GLY A 84 -0.29 -0.79 1.41
N HIS A 85 0.22 -1.98 1.13
CA HIS A 85 0.64 -2.33 -0.23
C HIS A 85 -0.58 -2.67 -1.10
N HIS A 86 -1.22 -1.66 -1.66
CA HIS A 86 -2.06 -1.85 -2.84
C HIS A 86 -1.12 -1.99 -4.05
N THR A 87 -0.85 -3.25 -4.42
CA THR A 87 0.11 -3.66 -5.45
C THR A 87 -0.01 -2.88 -6.76
N ASN A 88 -1.21 -2.40 -7.10
CA ASN A 88 -1.45 -1.65 -8.33
C ASN A 88 -0.66 -0.33 -8.43
N ASN A 89 -0.55 0.44 -7.34
CA ASN A 89 0.16 1.73 -7.43
C ASN A 89 1.67 1.51 -7.67
N PHE A 90 2.27 0.55 -6.96
CA PHE A 90 3.69 0.25 -7.14
C PHE A 90 3.97 -0.32 -8.53
N SER A 91 3.17 -1.27 -9.02
CA SER A 91 3.35 -1.82 -10.37
C SER A 91 3.12 -0.77 -11.46
N GLU A 92 2.09 0.07 -11.35
CA GLU A 92 1.82 1.15 -12.30
C GLU A 92 2.93 2.19 -12.34
N VAL A 93 3.46 2.59 -11.17
CA VAL A 93 4.58 3.53 -11.09
C VAL A 93 5.83 2.94 -11.74
N ASN A 94 6.13 1.66 -11.51
CA ASN A 94 7.26 0.99 -12.16
C ASN A 94 7.07 0.90 -13.68
N VAL A 95 5.89 0.48 -14.15
CA VAL A 95 5.60 0.45 -15.59
C VAL A 95 5.73 1.84 -16.21
N ARG A 96 5.25 2.88 -15.53
CA ARG A 96 5.38 4.27 -15.97
C ARG A 96 6.83 4.73 -15.99
N LEU A 97 7.63 4.37 -14.99
CA LEU A 97 9.06 4.66 -14.94
C LEU A 97 9.77 4.07 -16.16
N PHE A 98 9.54 2.79 -16.46
CA PHE A 98 10.14 2.16 -17.63
C PHE A 98 9.66 2.78 -18.94
N LYS A 99 8.35 3.02 -19.06
CA LYS A 99 7.77 3.58 -20.28
C LYS A 99 8.22 5.02 -20.54
N ASP A 100 8.18 5.89 -19.53
CA ASP A 100 8.38 7.33 -19.71
C ASP A 100 9.82 7.76 -19.48
N ILE A 101 10.57 7.13 -18.57
CA ILE A 101 11.96 7.50 -18.25
C ILE A 101 12.94 6.61 -19.01
N VAL A 102 12.90 5.30 -18.79
CA VAL A 102 13.92 4.37 -19.35
C VAL A 102 13.84 4.32 -20.87
N LEU A 103 12.63 4.15 -21.41
CA LEU A 103 12.40 3.98 -22.84
C LEU A 103 11.97 5.27 -23.54
N SER A 104 11.63 6.33 -22.80
CA SER A 104 11.11 7.59 -23.37
C SER A 104 10.00 7.37 -24.41
N ARG A 105 9.10 6.43 -24.13
CA ARG A 105 7.98 5.96 -24.99
C ARG A 105 8.38 5.32 -26.31
N ASN A 106 9.64 4.92 -26.46
CA ASN A 106 10.16 4.23 -27.63
C ASN A 106 10.34 2.72 -27.39
N LYS A 107 10.60 1.98 -28.46
CA LYS A 107 11.00 0.56 -28.38
C LYS A 107 12.51 0.48 -28.45
N ALA A 108 13.12 -0.35 -27.60
CA ALA A 108 14.53 -0.70 -27.76
C ALA A 108 14.71 -1.55 -29.02
N TYR A 109 15.78 -1.30 -29.79
CA TYR A 109 16.06 -1.99 -31.04
C TYR A 109 16.56 -3.43 -30.84
N ASN A 110 17.22 -3.70 -29.70
CA ASN A 110 17.70 -5.02 -29.31
C ASN A 110 17.82 -5.11 -27.78
N ALA A 111 18.08 -6.32 -27.27
CA ALA A 111 18.19 -6.56 -25.82
C ALA A 111 19.40 -5.87 -25.18
N VAL A 112 20.50 -5.68 -25.91
CA VAL A 112 21.71 -5.01 -25.39
C VAL A 112 21.43 -3.53 -25.12
N ALA A 113 20.77 -2.84 -26.06
CA ALA A 113 20.33 -1.46 -25.90
C ALA A 113 19.34 -1.32 -24.74
N LEU A 114 18.47 -2.32 -24.51
CA LEU A 114 17.58 -2.31 -23.35
C LEU A 114 18.34 -2.35 -22.04
N VAL A 115 19.36 -3.22 -21.93
CA VAL A 115 20.21 -3.29 -20.72
C VAL A 115 20.94 -1.98 -20.48
N ASP A 116 21.51 -1.38 -21.52
CA ASP A 116 22.18 -0.08 -21.44
C ASP A 116 21.25 1.04 -20.97
N PHE A 117 20.04 1.14 -21.53
CA PHE A 117 19.03 2.09 -21.07
C PHE A 117 18.61 1.87 -19.62
N VAL A 118 18.48 0.61 -19.20
CA VAL A 118 18.13 0.28 -17.82
C VAL A 118 19.23 0.71 -16.87
N CYS A 119 20.49 0.37 -17.15
CA CYS A 119 21.61 0.74 -16.29
C CYS A 119 21.79 2.26 -16.21
N THR A 120 21.83 2.95 -17.35
CA THR A 120 22.12 4.39 -17.41
C THR A 120 20.92 5.23 -16.94
N SER A 121 19.74 5.06 -17.57
CA SER A 121 18.60 5.95 -17.33
C SER A 121 17.98 5.76 -15.95
N ILE A 122 17.96 4.53 -15.40
CA ILE A 122 17.44 4.30 -14.05
C ILE A 122 18.39 4.88 -13.01
N GLU A 123 19.69 4.66 -13.17
CA GLU A 123 20.69 5.19 -12.26
C GLU A 123 20.65 6.72 -12.23
N GLU A 124 20.73 7.38 -13.38
CA GLU A 124 20.63 8.84 -13.48
C GLU A 124 19.33 9.38 -12.86
N TYR A 125 18.21 8.70 -13.12
CA TYR A 125 16.91 9.09 -12.57
C TYR A 125 16.89 9.06 -11.04
N TYR A 126 17.35 7.96 -10.43
CA TYR A 126 17.37 7.82 -8.98
C TYR A 126 18.43 8.73 -8.34
N GLN A 127 19.62 8.84 -8.92
CA GLN A 127 20.65 9.77 -8.47
C GLN A 127 20.12 11.21 -8.46
N LYS A 128 19.46 11.66 -9.53
CA LYS A 128 18.84 13.00 -9.59
C LYS A 128 17.80 13.19 -8.49
N ARG A 129 16.94 12.20 -8.24
CA ARG A 129 15.93 12.27 -7.17
C ARG A 129 16.56 12.34 -5.78
N LEU A 130 17.58 11.53 -5.53
CA LEU A 130 18.32 11.54 -4.27
C LEU A 130 19.01 12.90 -4.06
N ARG A 131 19.70 13.43 -5.09
CA ARG A 131 20.33 14.75 -5.03
C ARG A 131 19.33 15.87 -4.78
N ASN A 132 18.18 15.86 -5.46
CA ASN A 132 17.11 16.84 -5.23
C ASN A 132 16.60 16.81 -3.78
N PHE A 133 16.48 15.61 -3.21
CA PHE A 133 16.09 15.45 -1.81
C PHE A 133 17.20 15.95 -0.86
N VAL A 134 18.44 15.52 -1.07
CA VAL A 134 19.60 15.89 -0.22
C VAL A 134 19.91 17.37 -0.31
N ASN A 135 19.72 18.02 -1.45
CA ASN A 135 19.93 19.46 -1.61
C ASN A 135 18.74 20.29 -1.07
N GLY A 136 17.70 19.65 -0.53
CA GLY A 136 16.53 20.33 0.01
C GLY A 136 15.61 20.92 -1.06
N SER A 137 15.79 20.58 -2.33
CA SER A 137 14.92 21.04 -3.42
C SER A 137 13.56 20.34 -3.43
N ASN A 138 13.41 19.25 -2.65
CA ASN A 138 12.16 18.51 -2.51
C ASN A 138 11.69 18.46 -1.06
N TYR A 139 10.70 19.27 -0.73
CA TYR A 139 10.13 19.41 0.61
C TYR A 139 8.96 18.46 0.87
N THR A 140 8.60 17.54 -0.05
CA THR A 140 7.38 16.72 0.10
C THR A 140 7.35 15.89 1.38
N ALA A 141 8.46 15.26 1.75
CA ALA A 141 8.55 14.48 2.99
C ALA A 141 8.35 15.36 4.23
N ARG A 142 8.96 16.55 4.23
CA ARG A 142 8.83 17.54 5.30
C ARG A 142 7.40 18.09 5.39
N TYR A 143 6.81 18.48 4.27
CA TYR A 143 5.42 18.95 4.22
C TYR A 143 4.43 17.87 4.63
N LEU A 144 4.66 16.60 4.30
CA LEU A 144 3.83 15.50 4.78
C LEU A 144 3.87 15.39 6.30
N TYR A 145 5.07 15.50 6.90
CA TYR A 145 5.24 15.50 8.35
C TYR A 145 4.56 16.71 9.00
N GLU A 146 4.82 17.93 8.51
CA GLU A 146 4.24 19.18 9.03
C GLU A 146 2.70 19.20 8.88
N ASP A 147 2.14 18.68 7.78
CA ASP A 147 0.69 18.51 7.60
C ASP A 147 0.11 17.54 8.64
N GLN A 148 0.77 16.40 8.91
CA GLN A 148 0.29 15.49 9.95
C GLN A 148 0.42 16.09 11.36
N LEU A 149 1.51 16.81 11.62
CA LEU A 149 1.76 17.44 12.92
C LEU A 149 0.77 18.57 13.19
N SER A 150 0.45 19.40 12.19
CA SER A 150 -0.58 20.45 12.34
C SER A 150 -1.97 19.87 12.64
N LYS A 151 -2.32 18.71 12.08
CA LYS A 151 -3.54 17.96 12.40
C LYS A 151 -3.52 17.33 13.79
N ALA A 152 -2.35 17.21 14.40
CA ALA A 152 -2.11 16.67 15.72
C ALA A 152 -1.95 17.75 16.81
N SER A 153 -2.26 19.02 16.51
CA SER A 153 -2.05 20.15 17.42
C SER A 153 -2.73 20.03 18.79
N HIS A 154 -3.77 19.20 18.90
CA HIS A 154 -4.51 18.93 20.13
C HIS A 154 -3.95 17.74 20.93
N ILE A 155 -3.00 16.99 20.39
CA ILE A 155 -2.40 15.83 21.05
C ILE A 155 -1.19 16.35 21.81
N HIS A 156 -1.28 16.41 23.13
CA HIS A 156 -0.18 16.80 23.98
C HIS A 156 0.58 15.57 24.48
N LYS A 157 1.76 15.79 25.09
CA LYS A 157 2.61 14.69 25.56
C LYS A 157 1.91 13.87 26.64
N GLU A 158 1.10 14.53 27.45
CA GLU A 158 0.34 13.95 28.56
C GLU A 158 -0.80 13.04 28.08
N ASP A 159 -1.25 13.20 26.83
CA ASP A 159 -2.30 12.37 26.21
C ASP A 159 -1.77 11.06 25.62
N ILE A 160 -0.45 10.83 25.72
CA ILE A 160 0.25 9.68 25.17
C ILE A 160 0.75 8.79 26.31
N GLU A 161 0.13 7.62 26.45
CA GLU A 161 0.54 6.59 27.40
C GLU A 161 1.46 5.57 26.71
N GLU A 162 2.64 5.35 27.28
CA GLU A 162 3.55 4.28 26.87
C GLU A 162 3.08 2.95 27.49
N LEU A 163 2.75 1.96 26.65
CA LEU A 163 2.15 0.69 27.10
C LEU A 163 3.15 -0.44 27.33
N SER A 164 4.40 -0.30 26.86
CA SER A 164 5.40 -1.36 26.88
C SER A 164 6.69 -0.90 27.55
N ASP A 165 7.31 -1.77 28.34
CA ASP A 165 8.63 -1.53 28.96
C ASP A 165 9.74 -1.21 27.94
N ASN A 166 9.53 -1.58 26.67
CA ASN A 166 10.45 -1.30 25.56
C ASN A 166 10.09 -0.05 24.73
N VAL A 167 9.11 0.78 25.15
CA VAL A 167 8.78 2.08 24.51
C VAL A 167 8.46 1.99 23.01
N ILE A 168 7.69 0.98 22.60
CA ILE A 168 7.33 0.75 21.18
C ILE A 168 5.82 0.91 20.96
N LEU A 169 5.02 0.61 21.98
CA LEU A 169 3.56 0.71 21.93
C LEU A 169 3.09 1.96 22.66
N PHE A 170 2.35 2.80 21.95
CA PHE A 170 1.80 4.06 22.46
C PHE A 170 0.30 4.05 22.33
N LYS A 171 -0.39 4.56 23.35
CA LYS A 171 -1.83 4.73 23.37
C LYS A 171 -2.15 6.20 23.46
N ILE A 172 -2.97 6.67 22.52
CA ILE A 172 -3.25 8.09 22.34
C ILE A 172 -4.74 8.31 22.50
N LYS A 173 -5.11 9.25 23.37
CA LYS A 173 -6.51 9.62 23.57
C LYS A 173 -7.06 10.31 22.32
N SER A 174 -8.19 9.83 21.82
CA SER A 174 -8.87 10.45 20.68
C SER A 174 -9.62 11.71 21.10
N GLU A 175 -9.85 12.62 20.15
CA GLU A 175 -10.71 13.80 20.30
C GLU A 175 -12.11 13.42 20.82
N ASN A 176 -12.60 12.24 20.41
CA ASN A 176 -13.80 11.64 20.98
C ASN A 176 -13.41 10.87 22.25
N GLN A 177 -13.81 11.40 23.42
CA GLN A 177 -13.38 11.03 24.78
C GLN A 177 -13.46 9.54 25.18
N ASN A 178 -13.99 8.65 24.33
CA ASN A 178 -14.16 7.22 24.60
C ASN A 178 -13.37 6.28 23.67
N LEU A 179 -12.53 6.80 22.76
CA LEU A 179 -11.73 5.97 21.86
C LEU A 179 -10.24 6.24 22.04
N TYR A 180 -9.44 5.19 21.99
CA TYR A 180 -7.99 5.26 21.99
C TYR A 180 -7.45 4.75 20.67
N ASN A 181 -6.41 5.41 20.16
CA ASN A 181 -5.64 4.91 19.04
C ASN A 181 -4.34 4.33 19.57
N GLU A 182 -4.01 3.12 19.12
CA GLU A 182 -2.74 2.47 19.45
C GLU A 182 -1.80 2.67 18.28
N VAL A 183 -0.53 2.98 18.58
CA VAL A 183 0.56 3.13 17.63
C VAL A 183 1.65 2.15 18.00
N ASP A 184 2.03 1.32 17.02
CA ASP A 184 3.16 0.41 17.14
C ASP A 184 4.33 0.95 16.31
N GLY A 185 5.34 1.44 17.00
CA GLY A 185 6.53 2.03 16.41
C GLY A 185 7.44 1.03 15.69
N SER A 186 7.37 -0.27 16.03
CA SER A 186 8.25 -1.29 15.43
C SER A 186 7.91 -1.55 13.97
N VAL A 187 6.60 -1.56 13.67
CA VAL A 187 6.06 -1.82 12.34
C VAL A 187 5.53 -0.57 11.65
N GLY A 188 5.43 0.56 12.36
CA GLY A 188 4.85 1.79 11.83
C GLY A 188 3.34 1.65 11.60
N PHE A 189 2.64 1.01 12.54
CA PHE A 189 1.20 0.78 12.48
C PHE A 189 0.44 1.72 13.42
N CYS A 190 -0.81 2.03 13.09
CA CYS A 190 -1.74 2.73 13.96
C CYS A 190 -3.16 2.21 13.71
N THR A 191 -3.98 2.13 14.76
CA THR A 191 -5.37 1.66 14.64
C THR A 191 -6.31 2.63 13.92
N CYS A 192 -5.88 3.87 13.66
CA CYS A 192 -6.73 4.86 13.00
C CYS A 192 -7.04 4.49 11.53
N PRO A 193 -8.20 4.90 10.98
CA PRO A 193 -8.62 4.54 9.62
C PRO A 193 -7.63 4.90 8.51
N LYS A 194 -6.86 5.98 8.70
CA LYS A 194 -5.88 6.45 7.72
C LYS A 194 -4.71 5.47 7.54
N VAL A 195 -4.29 4.82 8.63
CA VAL A 195 -3.22 3.82 8.54
C VAL A 195 -3.75 2.52 7.96
N LYS A 196 -5.07 2.26 7.86
CA LYS A 196 -5.61 1.10 7.10
C LYS A 196 -5.23 1.07 5.61
N MET A 197 -4.56 2.10 5.09
CA MET A 197 -3.92 2.11 3.76
C MET A 197 -2.38 2.26 3.79
N GLY A 198 -1.73 2.13 4.95
CA GLY A 198 -0.28 2.21 5.15
C GLY A 198 0.31 3.61 5.06
N GLY A 199 -0.54 4.64 5.09
CA GLY A 199 -0.09 6.01 5.14
C GLY A 199 0.47 6.40 6.51
N PHE A 200 1.29 7.44 6.54
CA PHE A 200 1.73 8.10 7.77
C PHE A 200 0.59 8.99 8.32
N CYS A 201 0.25 8.86 9.61
CA CYS A 201 -0.89 9.56 10.22
C CYS A 201 -0.50 10.58 11.29
N LYS A 202 -1.48 11.40 11.73
CA LYS A 202 -1.30 12.41 12.80
C LYS A 202 -0.79 11.82 14.12
N HIS A 203 -1.29 10.64 14.50
CA HIS A 203 -0.89 9.94 15.73
C HIS A 203 0.59 9.53 15.69
N GLN A 204 1.05 9.01 14.55
CA GLN A 204 2.47 8.66 14.34
C GLN A 204 3.36 9.92 14.33
N ALA A 205 2.86 11.02 13.77
CA ALA A 205 3.55 12.31 13.81
C ALA A 205 3.72 12.83 15.25
N SER A 206 2.68 12.75 16.09
CA SER A 206 2.76 13.11 17.51
C SER A 206 3.76 12.27 18.29
N VAL A 207 3.73 10.94 18.11
CA VAL A 207 4.67 10.02 18.77
C VAL A 207 6.10 10.37 18.40
N TYR A 208 6.39 10.56 17.11
CA TYR A 208 7.72 10.99 16.69
C TYR A 208 8.09 12.37 17.23
N HIS A 209 7.15 13.32 17.27
CA HIS A 209 7.40 14.68 17.77
C HIS A 209 7.76 14.72 19.26
N HIS A 210 7.08 13.93 20.10
CA HIS A 210 7.26 13.98 21.56
C HIS A 210 8.29 12.99 22.10
N PHE A 211 8.48 11.85 21.42
CA PHE A 211 9.34 10.75 21.90
C PHE A 211 10.50 10.43 20.96
N LEU A 212 10.59 11.07 19.79
CA LEU A 212 11.61 10.80 18.77
C LEU A 212 11.69 9.32 18.33
N GLN A 213 10.59 8.58 18.50
CA GLN A 213 10.52 7.17 18.14
C GLN A 213 10.50 7.01 16.62
N ALA A 214 11.59 6.48 16.06
CA ALA A 214 11.68 6.16 14.64
C ALA A 214 10.70 5.03 14.27
N MET A 215 10.13 5.12 13.07
CA MET A 215 9.17 4.14 12.53
C MET A 215 9.50 3.84 11.06
N PRO A 216 9.24 2.62 10.55
CA PRO A 216 9.53 2.26 9.17
C PRO A 216 8.86 3.15 8.12
N ASN A 217 7.66 3.67 8.41
CA ASN A 217 6.88 4.51 7.50
C ASN A 217 7.08 6.02 7.74
N LEU A 218 8.02 6.41 8.60
CA LEU A 218 8.32 7.81 8.90
C LEU A 218 8.87 8.49 7.61
N PRO A 219 8.35 9.68 7.24
CA PRO A 219 8.94 10.45 6.15
C PRO A 219 10.43 10.71 6.44
N PRO A 220 11.33 10.64 5.45
CA PRO A 220 12.75 10.90 5.66
C PRO A 220 12.95 12.39 5.98
N ILE A 221 12.94 12.73 7.26
CA ILE A 221 13.08 14.11 7.76
C ILE A 221 14.27 14.26 8.72
N SER A 222 14.85 13.15 9.17
CA SER A 222 16.02 13.18 10.06
C SER A 222 17.29 13.54 9.30
N VAL A 223 18.23 14.13 10.04
CA VAL A 223 19.58 14.43 9.52
C VAL A 223 20.29 13.14 9.10
N ASP A 224 20.13 12.06 9.86
CA ASP A 224 20.72 10.75 9.55
C ASP A 224 20.18 10.15 8.25
N ALA A 225 18.86 10.29 8.01
CA ALA A 225 18.26 9.85 6.75
C ALA A 225 18.82 10.66 5.58
N ARG A 226 18.92 11.99 5.72
CA ARG A 226 19.48 12.86 4.68
C ARG A 226 20.95 12.56 4.41
N TYR A 227 21.75 12.31 5.45
CA TYR A 227 23.15 11.95 5.33
C TYR A 227 23.34 10.57 4.67
N SER A 228 22.55 9.58 5.07
CA SER A 228 22.59 8.24 4.47
C SER A 228 22.23 8.28 2.98
N LEU A 229 21.21 9.05 2.62
CA LEU A 229 20.83 9.27 1.22
C LEU A 229 21.87 10.11 0.46
N ALA A 230 22.60 11.00 1.12
CA ALA A 230 23.70 11.75 0.53
C ALA A 230 24.85 10.82 0.12
N LYS A 231 25.25 9.88 0.99
CA LYS A 231 26.25 8.86 0.62
C LYS A 231 25.84 8.10 -0.64
N LEU A 232 24.60 7.63 -0.69
CA LEU A 232 24.08 6.94 -1.87
C LEU A 232 24.03 7.82 -3.13
N ALA A 233 23.76 9.11 -2.98
CA ALA A 233 23.64 10.04 -4.10
C ALA A 233 24.99 10.45 -4.72
N PHE A 234 26.02 10.55 -3.87
CA PHE A 234 27.33 11.11 -4.24
C PHE A 234 28.45 10.07 -4.33
N GLY A 235 28.27 8.87 -3.77
CA GLY A 235 29.30 7.82 -3.67
C GLY A 235 30.11 7.97 -2.40
#